data_AF-A0A949IPG1-F1
#
_entry.id   AF-A0A949IPG1-F1
#
_cell.length_a   1.000
_cell.length_b   1.000
_cell.length_c   1.000
_cell.angle_alpha   90.00
_cell.angle_beta   90.00
_cell.angle_gamma   90.00
#
_symmetry.space_group_name_H-M   'P 1'
#
loop_
_entity.id
_entity.type
_entity.pdbx_description
1 polymer ?
#
loop_
_entity_poly.entity_id
_entity_poly.type
_entity_poly.pdbx_seq_one_letter_code
_entity_poly.pdbx_strand_id
1 'polypeptide(L)'
;MFFSILTAFGLVAFFNRSTADRLNVIMENTSRIAAGKPPLNFLGGDDELTRIDRLYRQMYQDLITLREKERAMLDNAAELICSIDTNLRISDINLSAEKILSTNPQELVGRRVLDLIDASSKDKASKKLEQAFDKLSEETPSTETVAFRLSVTYTVAATGFLWNSGDSAALKFGYQYRVIEPE
;
A
#
# COMPACT_ATOMS: atom_id res chain seq x y z
N MET A 1 56.94 26.36 -15.36
CA MET A 1 55.71 27.16 -15.19
C MET A 1 54.54 26.65 -16.05
N PHE A 2 54.71 26.42 -17.36
CA PHE A 2 53.62 25.89 -18.20
C PHE A 2 53.18 24.46 -17.84
N PHE A 3 54.12 23.57 -17.50
CA PHE A 3 53.81 22.19 -17.11
C PHE A 3 52.94 22.11 -15.85
N SER A 4 53.26 22.89 -14.81
CA SER A 4 52.48 22.95 -13.56
C SER A 4 51.06 23.48 -13.77
N ILE A 5 50.88 24.41 -14.71
CA ILE A 5 49.56 24.94 -15.08
C ILE A 5 48.76 23.84 -15.80
N LEU A 6 49.36 23.16 -16.78
CA LEU A 6 48.70 22.09 -17.52
C LEU A 6 48.27 20.93 -16.61
N THR A 7 49.13 20.52 -15.67
CA THR A 7 48.78 19.48 -14.68
C THR A 7 47.65 19.90 -13.76
N ALA A 8 47.62 21.17 -13.32
CA ALA A 8 46.55 21.67 -12.47
C ALA A 8 45.19 21.65 -13.21
N PHE A 9 45.15 22.10 -14.46
CA PHE A 9 43.93 22.01 -15.28
C PHE A 9 43.48 20.56 -15.50
N GLY A 10 44.42 19.65 -15.75
CA GLY A 10 44.13 18.23 -15.87
C GLY A 10 43.51 17.64 -14.59
N LEU A 11 44.07 17.98 -13.43
CA LEU A 11 43.57 17.52 -12.14
C LEU A 11 42.17 18.05 -11.83
N VAL A 12 41.92 19.32 -12.11
CA VAL A 12 40.61 19.94 -11.93
C VAL A 12 39.57 19.29 -12.84
N ALA A 13 39.90 19.07 -14.11
CA ALA A 13 39.00 18.40 -15.05
C ALA A 13 38.69 16.96 -14.61
N PHE A 14 39.71 16.22 -14.18
CA PHE A 14 39.56 14.87 -13.65
C PHE A 14 38.67 14.82 -12.41
N PHE A 15 38.95 15.68 -11.42
CA PHE A 15 38.19 15.72 -10.17
C PHE A 15 36.74 16.14 -10.40
N ASN A 16 36.51 17.14 -11.25
CA ASN A 16 35.16 17.59 -11.58
C ASN A 16 34.36 16.49 -12.28
N ARG A 17 34.96 15.80 -13.26
CA ARG A 17 34.31 14.68 -13.95
C ARG A 17 34.03 13.52 -12.99
N SER A 18 35.02 13.13 -12.17
CA SER A 18 34.85 12.05 -11.19
C SER A 18 33.75 12.35 -10.17
N THR A 19 33.61 13.61 -9.74
CA THR A 19 32.58 14.02 -8.78
C THR A 19 31.21 14.06 -9.44
N ALA A 20 31.12 14.63 -10.65
CA ALA A 20 29.88 14.70 -11.42
C ALA A 20 29.31 13.31 -11.72
N ASP A 21 30.15 12.36 -12.14
CA ASP A 21 29.73 10.99 -12.45
C ASP A 21 29.14 10.29 -11.22
N ARG A 22 29.73 10.48 -10.04
CA ARG A 22 29.23 9.90 -8.78
C ARG A 22 27.95 10.58 -8.30
N LEU A 23 27.83 11.90 -8.49
CA LEU A 23 26.60 12.64 -8.20
C LEU A 23 25.44 12.13 -9.06
N ASN A 24 25.69 11.84 -10.35
CA ASN A 24 24.68 11.29 -11.25
C ASN A 24 24.14 9.94 -10.75
N VAL A 25 25.01 9.07 -10.21
CA VAL A 25 24.60 7.78 -9.61
C VAL A 25 23.69 8.00 -8.39
N ILE A 26 24.01 8.95 -7.51
CA ILE A 26 23.18 9.27 -6.33
C ILE A 26 21.81 9.79 -6.78
N MET A 27 21.78 10.68 -7.77
CA MET A 27 20.53 11.21 -8.31
C MET A 27 19.67 10.11 -8.93
N GLU A 28 20.27 9.19 -9.68
CA GLU A 28 19.56 8.04 -10.25
C GLU A 28 19.00 7.12 -9.15
N ASN A 29 19.82 6.76 -8.14
CA ASN A 29 19.37 5.96 -7.01
C ASN A 29 18.22 6.65 -6.24
N THR A 30 18.29 7.97 -6.05
CA THR A 30 17.24 8.75 -5.39
C THR A 30 15.93 8.68 -6.18
N SER A 31 15.97 8.85 -7.50
CA SER A 31 14.80 8.71 -8.36
C SER A 31 14.21 7.30 -8.30
N ARG A 32 15.06 6.26 -8.24
CA ARG A 32 14.61 4.87 -8.13
C ARG A 32 13.94 4.59 -6.79
N ILE A 33 14.48 5.09 -5.68
CA ILE A 33 13.85 4.98 -4.34
C ILE A 33 12.49 5.69 -4.33
N ALA A 34 12.41 6.90 -4.90
CA ALA A 34 11.14 7.63 -5.02
C ALA A 34 10.10 6.85 -5.84
N ALA A 35 10.53 6.09 -6.85
CA ALA A 35 9.69 5.18 -7.62
C ALA A 35 9.46 3.81 -6.94
N GLY A 36 9.88 3.62 -5.69
CA GLY A 36 9.75 2.36 -4.95
C GLY A 36 10.63 1.22 -5.47
N LYS A 37 11.68 1.52 -6.23
CA LYS A 37 12.61 0.55 -6.82
C LYS A 37 13.93 0.48 -6.02
N PRO A 38 14.57 -0.70 -5.94
CA PRO A 38 15.84 -0.85 -5.24
C PRO A 38 16.97 -0.07 -5.94
N PRO A 39 17.95 0.51 -5.23
CA PRO A 39 19.12 1.19 -5.82
C PRO A 39 20.01 0.23 -6.63
N LEU A 40 20.66 0.71 -7.70
CA LEU A 40 21.33 -0.14 -8.73
C LEU A 40 22.80 -0.36 -8.41
N ASN A 41 23.54 0.74 -8.19
CA ASN A 41 24.99 0.75 -8.14
C ASN A 41 25.49 1.26 -6.79
N PHE A 42 26.55 0.63 -6.28
CA PHE A 42 27.25 1.07 -5.08
C PHE A 42 28.30 2.12 -5.45
N LEU A 43 28.35 3.22 -4.70
CA LEU A 43 29.47 4.13 -4.79
C LEU A 43 30.63 3.57 -3.97
N GLY A 44 31.71 3.20 -4.65
CA GLY A 44 32.98 2.87 -4.01
C GLY A 44 33.65 4.12 -3.41
N GLY A 45 34.44 3.90 -2.37
CA GLY A 45 35.19 4.95 -1.67
C GLY A 45 34.91 4.97 -0.17
N ASP A 46 35.55 5.90 0.53
CA ASP A 46 35.39 6.13 1.97
C ASP A 46 35.14 7.61 2.29
N ASP A 47 34.58 8.33 1.33
CA ASP A 47 34.28 9.75 1.43
C ASP A 47 32.81 10.03 1.75
N GLU A 48 32.45 11.32 1.80
CA GLU A 48 31.12 11.80 2.14
C GLU A 48 30.05 11.30 1.17
N LEU A 49 30.37 11.21 -0.12
CA LEU A 49 29.42 10.69 -1.13
C LEU A 49 29.11 9.22 -0.90
N THR A 50 30.11 8.43 -0.47
CA THR A 50 29.89 7.02 -0.12
C THR A 50 29.07 6.89 1.16
N ARG A 51 29.29 7.78 2.14
CA ARG A 51 28.47 7.82 3.36
C ARG A 51 27.00 8.14 3.04
N ILE A 52 26.75 9.05 2.09
CA ILE A 52 25.41 9.37 1.60
C ILE A 52 24.77 8.15 0.91
N ASP A 53 25.48 7.41 0.06
CA ASP A 53 24.96 6.19 -0.57
C ASP A 53 24.52 5.14 0.48
N ARG A 54 25.34 4.96 1.53
CA ARG A 54 25.00 4.07 2.66
C ARG A 54 23.70 4.52 3.36
N LEU A 55 23.54 5.83 3.60
CA LEU A 55 22.34 6.39 4.21
C LEU A 55 21.10 6.18 3.34
N TYR A 56 21.19 6.39 2.02
CA TYR A 56 20.09 6.14 1.09
C TYR A 56 19.66 4.68 1.10
N ARG A 57 20.60 3.75 1.14
CA ARG A 57 20.31 2.30 1.22
C ARG A 57 19.63 1.93 2.52
N GLN A 58 20.10 2.50 3.64
CA GLN A 58 19.45 2.30 4.94
C GLN A 58 18.00 2.80 4.89
N MET A 59 17.77 4.02 4.40
CA MET A 59 16.44 4.57 4.24
C MET A 59 15.54 3.70 3.36
N TYR A 60 16.05 3.17 2.24
CA TYR A 60 15.31 2.23 1.40
C TYR A 60 14.90 0.96 2.17
N GLN A 61 15.82 0.39 2.96
CA GLN A 61 15.50 -0.80 3.76
C GLN A 61 14.49 -0.52 4.87
N ASP A 62 14.58 0.63 5.51
CA ASP A 62 13.62 1.06 6.52
C ASP A 62 12.22 1.21 5.88
N LEU A 63 12.13 1.80 4.67
CA LEU A 63 10.86 1.90 3.93
C LEU A 63 10.26 0.53 3.58
N ILE A 64 11.08 -0.42 3.13
CA ILE A 64 10.61 -1.78 2.84
C ILE A 64 10.10 -2.45 4.13
N THR A 65 10.86 -2.34 5.22
CA THR A 65 10.48 -2.92 6.52
C THR A 65 9.18 -2.33 7.04
N LEU A 66 9.00 -1.01 6.91
CA LEU A 66 7.77 -0.33 7.29
C LEU A 66 6.59 -0.82 6.45
N ARG A 67 6.74 -0.93 5.13
CA ARG A 67 5.69 -1.43 4.23
C ARG A 67 5.32 -2.88 4.54
N GLU A 68 6.30 -3.74 4.80
CA GLU A 68 6.06 -5.14 5.18
C GLU A 68 5.31 -5.22 6.52
N LYS A 69 5.70 -4.40 7.50
CA LYS A 69 5.03 -4.33 8.80
C LYS A 69 3.59 -3.83 8.67
N GLU A 70 3.37 -2.79 7.87
CA GLU A 70 2.03 -2.28 7.55
C GLU A 70 1.17 -3.39 6.93
N ARG A 71 1.68 -4.08 5.91
CA ARG A 71 0.96 -5.18 5.27
C ARG A 71 0.63 -6.30 6.26
N ALA A 72 1.59 -6.69 7.10
CA ALA A 72 1.37 -7.71 8.12
C ALA A 72 0.33 -7.27 9.18
N MET A 73 0.27 -5.98 9.52
CA MET A 73 -0.77 -5.45 10.40
C MET A 73 -2.16 -5.55 9.77
N LEU A 74 -2.29 -5.20 8.49
CA LEU A 74 -3.54 -5.32 7.74
C LEU A 74 -3.97 -6.78 7.60
N ASP A 75 -3.05 -7.68 7.26
CA ASP A 75 -3.34 -9.11 7.06
C ASP A 75 -3.67 -9.86 8.36
N ASN A 76 -3.21 -9.36 9.51
CA ASN A 76 -3.56 -9.92 10.82
C ASN A 76 -4.84 -9.34 11.43
N ALA A 77 -5.42 -8.29 10.86
CA ALA A 77 -6.66 -7.70 11.36
C ALA A 77 -7.81 -8.73 11.29
N ALA A 78 -8.63 -8.83 12.34
CA ALA A 78 -9.77 -9.75 12.35
C ALA A 78 -10.91 -9.33 11.40
N GLU A 79 -10.83 -8.13 10.84
CA GLU A 79 -11.82 -7.55 9.95
C GLU A 79 -11.32 -7.53 8.50
N LEU A 80 -12.27 -7.46 7.56
CA LEU A 80 -11.99 -7.25 6.15
C LEU A 80 -11.65 -5.77 5.92
N ILE A 81 -10.48 -5.52 5.34
CA ILE A 81 -10.02 -4.17 4.99
C ILE A 81 -9.75 -4.15 3.49
N CYS A 82 -10.35 -3.19 2.78
CA CYS A 82 -10.15 -3.02 1.36
C CYS A 82 -10.07 -1.55 0.96
N SER A 83 -9.24 -1.27 -0.04
CA SER A 83 -9.20 0.02 -0.70
C SER A 83 -10.06 -0.04 -1.95
N ILE A 84 -10.76 1.05 -2.27
CA ILE A 84 -11.60 1.13 -3.47
C ILE A 84 -11.27 2.38 -4.28
N ASP A 85 -11.42 2.27 -5.60
CA ASP A 85 -11.27 3.40 -6.52
C ASP A 85 -12.55 4.25 -6.61
N THR A 86 -12.49 5.33 -7.39
CA THR A 86 -13.63 6.24 -7.64
C THR A 86 -14.81 5.57 -8.36
N ASN A 87 -14.61 4.39 -8.95
CA ASN A 87 -15.65 3.58 -9.58
C ASN A 87 -16.18 2.47 -8.65
N LEU A 88 -15.87 2.54 -7.36
CA LEU A 88 -16.22 1.56 -6.32
C LEU A 88 -15.63 0.16 -6.60
N ARG A 89 -14.53 0.07 -7.33
CA ARG A 89 -13.81 -1.18 -7.57
C ARG A 89 -12.71 -1.37 -6.55
N ILE A 90 -12.55 -2.60 -6.07
CA ILE A 90 -11.53 -2.96 -5.09
C ILE A 90 -10.15 -2.82 -5.73
N SER A 91 -9.30 -1.95 -5.17
CA SER A 91 -7.91 -1.76 -5.61
C SER A 91 -6.93 -2.61 -4.82
N ASP A 92 -7.19 -2.83 -3.54
CA ASP A 92 -6.40 -3.71 -2.66
C ASP A 92 -7.31 -4.28 -1.55
N ILE A 93 -6.94 -5.44 -1.01
CA ILE A 93 -7.69 -6.12 0.05
C ILE A 93 -6.76 -6.98 0.90
N ASN A 94 -7.02 -7.02 2.21
CA ASN A 94 -6.22 -7.80 3.17
C ASN A 94 -6.55 -9.31 3.13
N LEU A 95 -5.63 -10.13 3.64
CA LEU A 95 -5.74 -11.60 3.63
C LEU A 95 -6.94 -12.12 4.43
N SER A 96 -7.51 -11.33 5.33
CA SER A 96 -8.70 -11.68 6.11
C SER A 96 -9.92 -11.95 5.23
N ALA A 97 -9.94 -11.48 3.98
CA ALA A 97 -10.97 -11.85 3.01
C ALA A 97 -11.04 -13.36 2.74
N GLU A 98 -9.92 -14.10 2.79
CA GLU A 98 -9.94 -15.57 2.64
C GLU A 98 -10.72 -16.23 3.78
N LYS A 99 -10.54 -15.73 5.00
CA LYS A 99 -11.18 -16.28 6.21
C LYS A 99 -12.66 -15.89 6.29
N ILE A 100 -12.98 -14.65 5.94
CA ILE A 100 -14.31 -14.04 6.09
C ILE A 100 -15.24 -14.40 4.93
N LEU A 101 -14.73 -14.30 3.69
CA LEU A 101 -15.50 -14.50 2.45
C LEU A 101 -15.19 -15.84 1.76
N SER A 102 -14.26 -16.65 2.28
CA SER A 102 -13.86 -17.93 1.67
C SER A 102 -13.42 -17.80 0.21
N THR A 103 -12.88 -16.63 -0.17
CA THR A 103 -12.50 -16.28 -1.54
C THR A 103 -11.09 -15.68 -1.54
N ASN A 104 -10.31 -15.96 -2.58
CA ASN A 104 -8.96 -15.41 -2.72
C ASN A 104 -9.02 -13.87 -2.95
N PRO A 105 -8.27 -13.06 -2.16
CA PRO A 105 -8.17 -11.61 -2.31
C PRO A 105 -7.86 -11.17 -3.74
N GLN A 106 -6.99 -11.89 -4.45
CA GLN A 106 -6.61 -11.55 -5.82
C GLN A 106 -7.77 -11.64 -6.81
N GLU A 107 -8.76 -12.50 -6.56
CA GLU A 107 -9.95 -12.60 -7.40
C GLU A 107 -10.94 -11.45 -7.14
N LEU A 108 -10.83 -10.81 -5.97
CA LEU A 108 -11.71 -9.71 -5.55
C LEU A 108 -11.21 -8.36 -6.07
N VAL A 109 -9.90 -8.20 -6.28
CA VAL A 109 -9.32 -7.00 -6.88
C VAL A 109 -9.94 -6.76 -8.26
N GLY A 110 -10.39 -5.52 -8.51
CA GLY A 110 -11.07 -5.09 -9.73
C GLY A 110 -12.59 -5.32 -9.75
N ARG A 111 -13.13 -6.16 -8.85
CA ARG A 111 -14.60 -6.32 -8.69
C ARG A 111 -15.20 -5.11 -8.00
N ARG A 112 -16.50 -4.89 -8.18
CA ARG A 112 -17.21 -3.83 -7.46
C ARG A 112 -17.42 -4.25 -6.01
N VAL A 113 -17.11 -3.36 -5.08
CA VAL A 113 -17.30 -3.63 -3.64
C VAL A 113 -18.75 -3.94 -3.28
N LEU A 114 -19.71 -3.35 -4.03
CA LEU A 114 -21.14 -3.59 -3.87
C LEU A 114 -21.55 -5.04 -4.18
N ASP A 115 -20.75 -5.81 -4.91
CA ASP A 115 -21.04 -7.21 -5.20
C ASP A 115 -20.79 -8.11 -3.99
N LEU A 116 -20.00 -7.64 -3.02
CA LEU A 116 -19.78 -8.33 -1.74
C LEU A 116 -20.91 -8.08 -0.73
N ILE A 117 -21.81 -7.13 -1.03
CA ILE A 117 -22.91 -6.73 -0.16
C ILE A 117 -24.18 -7.46 -0.59
N ASP A 118 -24.95 -7.96 0.39
CA ASP A 118 -26.22 -8.63 0.14
C ASP A 118 -27.21 -7.74 -0.61
N ALA A 119 -27.97 -8.32 -1.54
CA ALA A 119 -28.91 -7.62 -2.41
C ALA A 119 -29.92 -6.75 -1.65
N SER A 120 -30.34 -7.16 -0.45
CA SER A 120 -31.28 -6.41 0.39
C SER A 120 -30.72 -5.09 0.92
N SER A 121 -29.39 -4.94 0.93
CA SER A 121 -28.68 -3.82 1.54
C SER A 121 -27.85 -3.01 0.54
N LYS A 122 -27.81 -3.40 -0.74
CA LYS A 122 -27.05 -2.71 -1.80
C LYS A 122 -27.44 -1.23 -1.93
N ASP A 123 -28.73 -0.91 -1.97
CA ASP A 123 -29.22 0.47 -2.12
C ASP A 123 -28.86 1.39 -0.93
N LYS A 124 -28.76 0.82 0.27
CA LYS A 124 -28.33 1.58 1.45
C LYS A 124 -26.82 1.77 1.46
N ALA A 125 -26.08 0.75 1.04
CA ALA A 125 -24.63 0.79 0.98
C ALA A 125 -24.12 1.73 -0.12
N SER A 126 -24.74 1.71 -1.31
CA SER A 126 -24.40 2.63 -2.41
C SER A 126 -24.56 4.08 -1.99
N LYS A 127 -25.71 4.44 -1.41
CA LYS A 127 -25.97 5.80 -0.91
C LYS A 127 -24.98 6.24 0.17
N LYS A 128 -24.58 5.35 1.07
CA LYS A 128 -23.58 5.67 2.10
C LYS A 128 -22.18 5.84 1.51
N LEU A 129 -21.82 5.01 0.53
CA LEU A 129 -20.53 5.13 -0.16
C LEU A 129 -20.47 6.41 -0.98
N GLU A 130 -21.51 6.73 -1.75
CA GLU A 130 -21.62 8.00 -2.49
C GLU A 130 -21.51 9.21 -1.57
N GLN A 131 -22.23 9.22 -0.44
CA GLN A 131 -22.13 10.28 0.56
C GLN A 131 -20.72 10.41 1.18
N ALA A 132 -20.03 9.30 1.40
CA ALA A 132 -18.66 9.32 1.91
C ALA A 132 -17.69 9.88 0.86
N PHE A 133 -17.85 9.49 -0.42
CA PHE A 133 -17.05 10.02 -1.52
C PHE A 133 -17.27 11.51 -1.74
N ASP A 134 -18.51 12.00 -1.71
CA ASP A 134 -18.82 13.41 -1.91
C ASP A 134 -18.21 14.29 -0.81
N LYS A 135 -18.29 13.86 0.46
CA LYS A 135 -17.65 14.56 1.58
C LYS A 135 -16.13 14.61 1.45
N LEU A 136 -15.51 13.48 1.09
CA LEU A 136 -14.05 13.40 0.91
C LEU A 136 -13.57 14.25 -0.27
N SER A 137 -14.39 14.40 -1.31
CA SER A 137 -14.12 15.30 -2.44
C SER A 137 -14.18 16.78 -2.05
N GLU A 138 -14.92 17.15 -1.00
CA GLU A 138 -14.97 18.53 -0.48
C GLU A 138 -13.77 18.84 0.44
N GLU A 139 -13.24 17.85 1.16
CA GLU A 139 -12.17 18.04 2.14
C GLU A 139 -10.75 17.85 1.56
N THR A 140 -10.56 17.06 0.50
CA THR A 140 -9.23 16.76 -0.07
C THR A 140 -9.26 16.67 -1.60
N PRO A 141 -8.75 17.67 -2.35
CA PRO A 141 -8.74 17.65 -3.81
C PRO A 141 -7.58 16.84 -4.43
N SER A 142 -6.77 16.12 -3.64
CA SER A 142 -5.67 15.30 -4.15
C SER A 142 -6.11 13.87 -4.43
N THR A 143 -5.61 13.32 -5.53
CA THR A 143 -5.88 12.00 -6.13
C THR A 143 -5.37 10.85 -5.25
N GLU A 144 -5.81 10.75 -4.01
CA GLU A 144 -5.40 9.70 -3.07
C GLU A 144 -6.42 8.56 -3.02
N THR A 145 -5.90 7.34 -3.00
CA THR A 145 -6.67 6.12 -2.80
C THR A 145 -7.36 6.19 -1.44
N VAL A 146 -8.70 6.21 -1.43
CA VAL A 146 -9.47 6.20 -0.19
C VAL A 146 -9.52 4.77 0.35
N ALA A 147 -8.87 4.53 1.48
CA ALA A 147 -8.95 3.27 2.20
C ALA A 147 -10.26 3.22 2.99
N PHE A 148 -11.10 2.21 2.72
CA PHE A 148 -12.36 2.03 3.44
C PHE A 148 -12.27 0.82 4.36
N ARG A 149 -12.53 1.04 5.65
CA ARG A 149 -12.71 -0.07 6.58
C ARG A 149 -14.14 -0.59 6.47
N LEU A 150 -14.28 -1.81 5.97
CA LEU A 150 -15.57 -2.50 5.89
C LEU A 150 -15.70 -3.45 7.08
N SER A 151 -16.21 -2.96 8.21
CA SER A 151 -16.49 -3.84 9.34
C SER A 151 -17.75 -4.66 9.06
N VAL A 152 -17.56 -5.95 8.74
CA VAL A 152 -18.63 -6.94 8.64
C VAL A 152 -18.92 -7.47 10.05
N THR A 153 -20.00 -7.03 10.67
CA THR A 153 -20.42 -7.53 11.98
C THR A 153 -21.29 -8.78 11.78
N TYR A 154 -20.77 -9.93 12.21
CA TYR A 154 -21.55 -11.16 12.29
C TYR A 154 -22.47 -11.08 13.50
N THR A 155 -23.78 -11.04 13.28
CA THR A 155 -24.73 -11.32 14.37
C THR A 155 -25.01 -12.81 14.36
N VAL A 156 -24.33 -13.57 15.23
CA VAL A 156 -24.77 -14.93 15.55
C VAL A 156 -26.03 -14.77 16.39
N ALA A 157 -27.20 -14.98 15.78
CA ALA A 157 -28.44 -15.13 16.53
C ALA A 157 -28.33 -16.43 17.35
N ALA A 158 -27.85 -16.31 18.58
CA ALA A 158 -27.88 -17.37 19.56
C ALA A 158 -29.33 -17.61 20.01
N THR A 159 -30.09 -18.34 19.22
CA THR A 159 -31.25 -19.10 19.73
C THR A 159 -30.93 -20.56 19.50
N GLY A 160 -30.65 -21.24 20.61
CA GLY A 160 -29.83 -22.44 20.67
C GLY A 160 -30.35 -23.62 19.87
N PHE A 161 -29.41 -24.44 19.40
CA PHE A 161 -29.62 -25.87 19.23
C PHE A 161 -28.27 -26.59 19.34
N LEU A 162 -28.28 -27.66 20.14
CA LEU A 162 -27.16 -28.55 20.44
C LEU A 162 -26.63 -29.23 19.17
N TRP A 163 -25.34 -29.53 19.18
CA TRP A 163 -24.65 -30.41 18.22
C TRP A 163 -25.50 -31.65 17.89
N ASN A 164 -25.77 -31.89 16.61
CA ASN A 164 -25.89 -33.27 16.13
C ASN A 164 -25.42 -33.41 14.67
N SER A 165 -24.82 -34.57 14.45
CA SER A 165 -24.10 -35.09 13.29
C SER A 165 -24.76 -34.92 11.92
N GLY A 166 -23.91 -34.67 10.92
CA GLY A 166 -24.03 -35.22 9.57
C GLY A 166 -25.12 -34.62 8.69
N ASP A 167 -24.85 -33.48 8.05
CA ASP A 167 -25.12 -33.25 6.62
C ASP A 167 -24.76 -31.82 6.21
N SER A 168 -24.40 -31.65 4.94
CA SER A 168 -24.11 -30.37 4.30
C SER A 168 -25.29 -29.40 4.39
N ALA A 169 -25.11 -28.25 5.05
CA ALA A 169 -26.07 -27.16 5.01
C ALA A 169 -25.36 -25.81 4.90
N ALA A 170 -25.56 -25.15 3.76
CA ALA A 170 -25.13 -23.79 3.51
C ALA A 170 -25.82 -22.83 4.49
N LEU A 171 -25.05 -22.32 5.45
CA LEU A 171 -25.52 -21.32 6.41
C LEU A 171 -25.60 -19.96 5.70
N LYS A 172 -26.82 -19.47 5.51
CA LYS A 172 -27.08 -18.06 5.12
C LYS A 172 -26.82 -17.17 6.33
N PHE A 173 -25.67 -16.51 6.36
CA PHE A 173 -25.36 -15.49 7.35
C PHE A 173 -25.89 -14.13 6.90
N GLY A 174 -26.65 -13.46 7.76
CA GLY A 174 -27.05 -12.06 7.56
C GLY A 174 -25.93 -11.13 8.02
N TYR A 175 -25.44 -10.28 7.13
CA TYR A 175 -24.29 -9.40 7.38
C TYR A 175 -24.74 -7.96 7.65
N GLN A 176 -24.29 -7.36 8.76
CA GLN A 176 -24.40 -5.91 8.96
C GLN A 176 -23.04 -5.24 8.76
N TYR A 177 -23.00 -4.22 7.91
CA TYR A 177 -21.77 -3.51 7.53
C TYR A 177 -21.74 -2.11 8.14
N ARG A 178 -20.60 -1.71 8.72
CA ARG A 178 -20.35 -0.33 9.15
C ARG A 178 -19.13 0.21 8.41
N VAL A 179 -19.33 1.28 7.65
CA VAL A 179 -18.24 2.09 7.08
C VAL A 179 -17.71 2.97 8.21
N ILE A 180 -16.43 2.82 8.54
CA ILE A 180 -15.75 3.65 9.54
C ILE A 180 -14.92 4.67 8.77
N GLU A 181 -15.19 5.96 9.00
CA GLU A 181 -14.40 7.08 8.46
C GLU A 181 -12.98 7.02 9.07
N PRO A 182 -11.92 7.33 8.30
CA PRO A 182 -10.58 7.47 8.87
C PRO A 182 -10.56 8.64 9.89
N GLU A 183 -9.84 8.45 11.00
CA GLU A 183 -9.61 9.50 12.02
C GLU A 183 -8.70 10.63 11.51
#